data_AF-A0A1A8BE75-F1
#
_entry.id   AF-A0A1A8BE75-F1
#
_cell.length_a   1.000
_cell.length_b   1.000
_cell.length_c   1.000
_cell.angle_alpha   90.00
_cell.angle_beta   90.00
_cell.angle_gamma   90.00
#
_symmetry.space_group_name_H-M   'P 1'
#
loop_
_entity.id
_entity.type
_entity.pdbx_description
1 polymer ?
#
loop_
_entity_poly.entity_id
_entity_poly.type
_entity_poly.pdbx_seq_one_letter_code
_entity_poly.pdbx_strand_id
1 'polypeptide(L)'
;WTSLTVNMNSQTTSNDIQTIIQTRTEQKTKGVFLPAGGKQLLCFLDDLNLPAPDPFGSQPPLELLRFWTDYGFWYNQKHNRQFVNNMLLMGSMAPPGGGRTRISARFQS
;
A
#
# COMPACT_ATOMS: atom_id res chain seq x y z
N TRP A 1 15.35 8.10 9.15
CA TRP A 1 14.26 7.14 8.89
C TRP A 1 13.12 7.37 9.88
N THR A 2 11.89 7.07 9.48
CA THR A 2 10.69 6.97 10.31
C THR A 2 9.97 5.68 9.92
N SER A 3 9.11 5.15 10.79
CA SER A 3 8.37 3.91 10.54
C SER A 3 6.85 4.11 10.61
N LEU A 4 6.14 3.32 9.80
CA LEU A 4 4.70 3.19 9.77
C LEU A 4 4.39 1.70 9.66
N THR A 5 3.51 1.21 10.54
CA THR A 5 2.97 -0.13 10.44
C THR A 5 1.52 -0.04 9.97
N VAL A 6 1.17 -0.81 8.96
CA VAL A 6 -0.18 -0.96 8.42
C VAL A 6 -0.61 -2.40 8.71
N ASN A 7 -1.56 -2.56 9.63
CA ASN A 7 -2.14 -3.85 9.96
C ASN A 7 -3.34 -4.09 9.04
N MET A 8 -3.23 -5.08 8.15
CA MET A 8 -4.32 -5.41 7.25
C MET A 8 -5.30 -6.40 7.87
N ASN A 9 -6.53 -6.36 7.38
CA ASN A 9 -7.58 -7.30 7.70
C ASN A 9 -8.41 -7.59 6.44
N SER A 10 -9.39 -8.49 6.55
CA SER A 10 -10.22 -8.91 5.42
C SER A 10 -11.03 -7.79 4.76
N GLN A 11 -11.26 -6.67 5.46
CA GLN A 11 -12.02 -5.52 4.97
C GLN A 11 -11.14 -4.35 4.53
N THR A 12 -9.81 -4.49 4.61
CA THR A 12 -8.88 -3.43 4.20
C THR A 12 -9.06 -3.13 2.72
N THR A 13 -9.24 -1.86 2.38
CA THR A 13 -9.42 -1.37 1.02
C THR A 13 -8.18 -0.62 0.52
N SER A 14 -8.09 -0.41 -0.80
CA SER A 14 -7.05 0.43 -1.40
C SER A 14 -7.10 1.87 -0.84
N ASN A 15 -8.29 2.38 -0.54
CA ASN A 15 -8.46 3.72 0.01
C ASN A 15 -7.93 3.81 1.46
N ASP A 16 -8.06 2.76 2.25
CA ASP A 16 -7.51 2.72 3.61
C ASP A 16 -5.99 2.82 3.59
N ILE A 17 -5.33 2.08 2.70
CA ILE A 17 -3.87 2.15 2.51
C ILE A 17 -3.44 3.58 2.13
N GLN A 18 -4.10 4.19 1.14
CA GLN A 18 -3.79 5.56 0.73
C GLN A 18 -3.97 6.55 1.89
N THR A 19 -5.06 6.43 2.64
CA THR A 19 -5.37 7.30 3.77
C THR A 19 -4.32 7.16 4.87
N ILE A 20 -3.95 5.93 5.23
CA ILE A 20 -2.95 5.66 6.27
C ILE A 20 -1.59 6.22 5.86
N ILE A 21 -1.14 6.01 4.62
CA ILE A 21 0.15 6.57 4.15
C ILE A 21 0.09 8.10 4.13
N GLN A 22 -1.01 8.68 3.69
CA GLN A 22 -1.21 10.13 3.69
C GLN A 22 -1.09 10.75 5.08
N THR A 23 -1.41 10.04 6.17
CA THR A 23 -1.18 10.53 7.54
C THR A 23 0.30 10.75 7.89
N ARG A 24 1.22 10.08 7.19
CA ARG A 24 2.68 10.16 7.42
C ARG A 24 3.42 10.92 6.33
N THR A 25 2.72 11.39 5.31
CA THR A 25 3.29 12.17 4.21
C THR A 25 2.68 13.55 4.14
N GLU A 26 3.45 14.51 3.65
CA GLU A 26 3.01 15.87 3.40
C GLU A 26 3.22 16.21 1.93
N GLN A 27 2.33 17.04 1.38
CA GLN A 27 2.49 17.55 0.03
C GLN A 27 3.58 18.62 0.01
N LYS A 28 4.71 18.33 -0.64
CA LYS A 28 5.80 19.30 -0.82
C LYS A 28 5.64 20.17 -2.06
N THR A 29 5.07 19.58 -3.10
CA THR A 29 4.75 20.27 -4.36
C THR A 29 3.46 19.67 -4.89
N LYS A 30 2.74 20.38 -5.77
CA LYS A 30 1.47 19.90 -6.32
C LYS A 30 1.63 18.48 -6.89
N GLY A 31 0.93 17.52 -6.27
CA GLY A 31 0.95 16.11 -6.67
C GLY A 31 2.17 15.29 -6.21
N VAL A 32 3.07 15.85 -5.37
CA VAL A 32 4.23 15.15 -4.82
C VAL A 32 4.16 15.10 -3.29
N PHE A 33 4.11 13.88 -2.77
CA PHE A 33 4.01 13.56 -1.35
C PHE A 33 5.32 12.93 -0.88
N LEU A 34 5.85 13.45 0.22
CA LEU A 34 7.06 12.96 0.86
C LEU A 34 6.79 12.75 2.35
N PRO A 35 7.52 11.84 3.02
CA PRO A 35 7.38 11.67 4.46
C PRO A 35 7.62 12.98 5.20
N ALA A 36 6.83 13.19 6.25
CA ALA A 36 6.90 14.39 7.06
C ALA A 36 8.34 14.68 7.55
N GLY A 37 8.78 15.92 7.36
CA GLY A 37 10.13 16.36 7.71
C GLY A 37 11.21 15.91 6.74
N GLY A 38 10.85 15.47 5.53
CA GLY A 38 11.81 15.10 4.47
C GLY A 38 12.63 13.84 4.75
N LYS A 39 12.25 13.06 5.76
CA LYS A 39 12.89 11.79 6.12
C LYS A 39 12.53 10.70 5.09
N GLN A 40 13.21 9.55 5.18
CA GLN A 40 12.76 8.31 4.53
C GLN A 40 11.81 7.55 5.46
N LEU A 41 10.76 6.95 4.92
CA LEU A 41 9.75 6.20 5.67
C LEU A 41 9.80 4.70 5.32
N LEU A 42 9.94 3.85 6.34
CA LEU A 42 9.73 2.41 6.24
C LEU A 42 8.26 2.09 6.53
N CYS A 43 7.55 1.56 5.55
CA CYS A 43 6.16 1.13 5.66
C CYS A 43 6.11 -0.40 5.78
N PHE A 44 5.81 -0.90 6.97
CA PHE A 44 5.63 -2.32 7.24
C PHE A 44 4.17 -2.71 7.06
N LEU A 45 3.92 -3.70 6.21
CA LEU A 45 2.61 -4.21 5.83
C LEU A 45 2.43 -5.58 6.49
N ASP A 46 1.62 -5.63 7.55
CA ASP A 46 1.31 -6.87 8.26
C ASP A 46 0.08 -7.55 7.65
N ASP A 47 0.09 -8.89 7.65
CA ASP A 47 -0.98 -9.74 7.09
C ASP A 47 -1.34 -9.43 5.62
N LEU A 48 -0.33 -9.31 4.75
CA LEU A 48 -0.49 -8.94 3.33
C LEU A 48 -1.51 -9.77 2.54
N ASN A 49 -1.71 -11.03 2.90
CA ASN A 49 -2.59 -11.97 2.18
C ASN A 49 -3.96 -12.17 2.84
N LEU A 50 -4.28 -11.33 3.83
CA LEU A 50 -5.56 -11.34 4.53
C LEU A 50 -6.68 -10.52 3.85
N PRO A 51 -6.42 -9.42 3.10
CA PRO A 51 -7.49 -8.72 2.40
C PRO A 51 -8.35 -9.64 1.55
N ALA A 52 -9.68 -9.47 1.63
CA ALA A 52 -10.59 -10.33 0.91
C ALA A 52 -10.47 -10.11 -0.61
N PRO A 53 -10.45 -11.20 -1.41
CA PRO A 53 -10.53 -11.09 -2.84
C PRO A 53 -11.92 -10.63 -3.27
N ASP A 54 -11.98 -9.92 -4.39
CA ASP A 54 -13.21 -9.61 -5.09
C ASP A 54 -13.80 -10.87 -5.77
N PRO A 55 -15.01 -10.82 -6.36
CA PRO A 55 -15.62 -11.96 -7.05
C PRO A 55 -14.78 -12.54 -8.20
N PHE A 56 -13.77 -11.81 -8.69
CA PHE A 56 -12.88 -12.23 -9.76
C PHE A 56 -11.52 -12.71 -9.23
N GLY A 57 -11.35 -12.81 -7.91
CA GLY A 57 -10.12 -13.30 -7.27
C GLY A 57 -9.03 -12.23 -7.13
N SER A 58 -9.29 -10.98 -7.51
CA SER A 58 -8.34 -9.88 -7.37
C SER A 58 -8.38 -9.31 -5.97
N GLN A 59 -7.25 -8.80 -5.47
CA GLN A 59 -7.19 -8.14 -4.17
C GLN A 59 -6.82 -6.67 -4.38
N PRO A 60 -7.81 -5.75 -4.46
CA PRO A 60 -7.57 -4.35 -4.78
C PRO A 60 -6.49 -3.64 -3.93
N PRO A 61 -6.32 -3.93 -2.62
CA PRO A 61 -5.25 -3.33 -1.82
C PRO A 61 -3.86 -3.74 -2.32
N LEU A 62 -3.67 -5.02 -2.69
CA LEU A 62 -2.41 -5.54 -3.23
C LEU A 62 -2.12 -4.99 -4.63
N GLU A 63 -3.14 -4.87 -5.48
CA GLU A 63 -2.97 -4.29 -6.82
C GLU A 63 -2.61 -2.80 -6.76
N LEU A 64 -3.12 -2.05 -5.77
CA LEU A 64 -2.67 -0.69 -5.51
C LEU A 64 -1.20 -0.66 -5.09
N LEU A 65 -0.81 -1.49 -4.12
CA LEU A 65 0.58 -1.53 -3.62
C LEU A 65 1.55 -1.83 -4.75
N ARG A 66 1.20 -2.81 -5.58
CA ARG A 66 1.97 -3.15 -6.78
C ARG A 66 2.07 -1.99 -7.76
N PHE A 67 0.94 -1.37 -8.09
CA PHE A 67 0.92 -0.24 -9.01
C PHE A 67 1.84 0.87 -8.51
N TRP A 68 1.78 1.14 -7.21
CA TRP A 68 2.64 2.13 -6.58
C TRP A 68 4.13 1.73 -6.60
N THR A 69 4.49 0.47 -6.33
CA THR A 69 5.89 0.01 -6.42
C THR A 69 6.43 0.08 -7.84
N ASP A 70 5.60 -0.25 -8.83
CA ASP A 70 6.01 -0.30 -10.24
C ASP A 70 6.17 1.11 -10.84
N TYR A 71 5.31 2.05 -10.47
CA TYR A 71 5.22 3.37 -11.12
C TYR A 71 5.61 4.56 -10.23
N GLY A 72 5.73 4.39 -8.91
CA GLY A 72 6.07 5.46 -7.96
C GLY A 72 4.94 6.47 -7.69
N PHE A 73 3.71 6.18 -8.16
CA PHE A 73 2.54 7.02 -7.93
C PHE A 73 1.27 6.20 -7.83
N TRP A 74 0.18 6.82 -7.39
CA TRP A 74 -1.18 6.31 -7.55
C TRP A 74 -2.13 7.42 -7.98
N TYR A 75 -3.38 7.06 -8.29
CA TYR A 75 -4.46 8.01 -8.51
C TYR A 75 -5.28 8.20 -7.24
N ASN A 76 -5.64 9.45 -6.95
CA ASN A 76 -6.65 9.73 -5.93
C ASN A 76 -8.07 9.59 -6.50
N GLN A 77 -9.08 9.74 -5.63
CA GLN A 77 -10.50 9.66 -6.01
C GLN A 77 -10.92 10.71 -7.06
N LYS A 78 -10.15 11.79 -7.22
CA LYS A 78 -10.38 12.83 -8.24
C LYS A 78 -9.57 12.58 -9.52
N HIS A 79 -9.04 11.37 -9.70
CA HIS A 79 -8.21 10.96 -10.84
C HIS A 79 -6.95 11.81 -11.06
N ASN A 80 -6.46 12.47 -10.00
CA ASN A 80 -5.19 13.17 -10.05
C ASN A 80 -4.05 12.23 -9.67
N ARG A 81 -2.95 12.33 -10.40
CA ARG A 81 -1.72 11.61 -10.12
C ARG A 81 -1.07 12.13 -8.85
N GLN A 82 -0.70 11.24 -7.94
CA GLN A 82 0.03 11.55 -6.71
C GLN A 82 1.31 10.71 -6.66
N PHE A 83 2.45 11.36 -6.84
CA PHE A 83 3.76 10.76 -6.64
C PHE A 83 4.03 10.66 -5.15
N VAL A 84 4.46 9.49 -4.69
CA VAL A 84 4.64 9.19 -3.27
C VAL A 84 5.99 8.52 -3.12
N ASN A 85 6.98 9.31 -2.72
CA ASN A 85 8.40 8.99 -2.85
C ASN A 85 9.08 8.88 -1.49
N ASN A 86 10.37 8.48 -1.47
CA ASN A 86 11.21 8.31 -0.27
C ASN A 86 10.64 7.32 0.75
N MET A 87 10.08 6.22 0.25
CA MET A 87 9.51 5.15 1.06
C MET A 87 10.11 3.80 0.72
N LEU A 88 10.21 2.94 1.72
CA LEU A 88 10.55 1.53 1.58
C LEU A 88 9.35 0.70 2.08
N LEU A 89 8.85 -0.20 1.26
CA LEU A 89 7.77 -1.12 1.61
C LEU A 89 8.37 -2.44 2.07
N MET A 90 7.88 -2.97 3.18
CA MET A 90 8.24 -4.28 3.72
C MET A 90 6.96 -5.01 4.07
N GLY A 91 6.87 -6.28 3.69
CA GLY A 91 5.67 -7.08 3.86
C GLY A 91 5.88 -8.34 4.66
N SER A 92 4.88 -8.75 5.42
CA SER A 92 4.81 -10.09 6.01
C SER A 92 3.44 -10.71 5.79
N MET A 93 3.39 -12.04 5.76
CA MET A 93 2.16 -12.82 5.59
C MET A 93 2.32 -14.21 6.18
N ALA A 94 1.22 -14.77 6.67
CA ALA A 94 1.19 -16.16 7.10
C ALA A 94 0.89 -17.10 5.92
N PRO A 95 1.21 -18.41 6.04
CA PRO A 95 0.90 -19.39 5.00
C PRO A 95 -0.59 -19.36 4.59
N PRO A 96 -0.92 -19.60 3.31
CA PRO A 96 -2.30 -19.66 2.84
C PRO A 96 -3.12 -20.71 3.59
N GLY A 97 -4.36 -20.38 3.95
CA GLY A 97 -5.25 -21.21 4.76
C GLY A 97 -6.03 -20.39 5.80
N GLY A 98 -7.11 -20.93 6.35
CA GLY A 98 -7.86 -20.29 7.45
C GLY A 98 -8.35 -18.86 7.15
N GLY A 99 -8.74 -18.57 5.91
CA GLY A 99 -9.17 -17.23 5.46
C GLY A 99 -8.07 -16.40 4.80
N ARG A 100 -6.80 -16.83 4.85
CA ARG A 100 -5.68 -16.19 4.15
C ARG A 100 -5.51 -16.78 2.76
N THR A 101 -5.32 -15.90 1.77
CA THR A 101 -5.29 -16.28 0.35
C THR A 101 -3.86 -16.43 -0.17
N ARG A 102 -3.71 -16.98 -1.38
CA ARG A 102 -2.47 -16.86 -2.15
C ARG A 102 -2.49 -15.50 -2.85
N ILE A 103 -1.45 -14.70 -2.63
CA ILE A 103 -1.26 -13.45 -3.38
C ILE A 103 -0.91 -13.75 -4.84
N SER A 104 -1.23 -12.82 -5.74
CA SER A 104 -0.89 -12.92 -7.16
C SER A 104 0.62 -13.06 -7.37
N ALA A 105 1.03 -13.95 -8.28
CA ALA A 105 2.43 -14.10 -8.67
C ALA A 105 3.03 -12.79 -9.20
N ARG A 106 2.20 -11.91 -9.76
CA ARG A 106 2.63 -10.61 -10.28
C ARG A 106 3.02 -9.60 -9.18
N PHE A 107 2.71 -9.88 -7.91
CA PHE A 107 3.17 -9.09 -6.76
C PHE A 107 4.42 -9.70 -6.09
N GLN A 108 4.79 -10.94 -6.47
CA GLN A 108 5.94 -11.66 -5.91
C GLN A 108 7.22 -11.47 -6.73
N SER A 109 7.12 -10.89 -7.94
CA SER A 109 8.23 -10.65 -8.89
C SER A 109 8.87 -9.29 -8.68
#